data_AF-A0A1H9L161-F1
#
_entry.id   AF-A0A1H9L161-F1
#
_cell.length_a   1.000
_cell.length_b   1.000
_cell.length_c   1.000
_cell.angle_alpha   90.00
_cell.angle_beta   90.00
_cell.angle_gamma   90.00
#
_symmetry.space_group_name_H-M   'P 1'
#
loop_
_entity.id
_entity.type
_entity.pdbx_description
1 polymer ?
#
loop_
_entity_poly.entity_id
_entity_poly.type
_entity_poly.pdbx_seq_one_letter_code
_entity_poly.pdbx_strand_id
1 'polypeptide(L)'
;MRKNKLKRASVIVLSALMSVSLAGCAFGKKEEPTTEEVYVRPSTIGETAETTLKINPNGTFIEIACEDFSGTDIDAKGAESYINSEIDAFNDEAGVSKISLIEFQEEDGVVKTAIQYSDVASYNAFNMMDIKVALYDAASANDILKAELASAQDASQSVTTTVETTDINEEELLEAGYSLEDIEEIESGSMDLEGTATETDAIATFTDANTLSVVNSDEIEGASYMMIITSEPMVYSVNGGRILYYDKHAELIDSATVRVNGNGKSVIVYEFNY
;
A
#
# COMPACT_ATOMS: atom_id res chain seq x y z
N MET A 1 19.05 38.85 -29.27
CA MET A 1 18.76 38.41 -30.66
C MET A 1 19.95 37.68 -31.26
N ARG A 2 19.94 36.34 -31.25
CA ARG A 2 20.84 35.52 -32.07
C ARG A 2 19.95 34.60 -32.90
N LYS A 3 19.75 34.98 -34.17
CA LYS A 3 19.22 34.10 -35.20
C LYS A 3 20.34 33.15 -35.58
N ASN A 4 20.08 31.85 -35.62
CA ASN A 4 20.68 31.00 -36.64
C ASN A 4 19.68 29.95 -37.10
N LYS A 5 19.68 29.81 -38.42
CA LYS A 5 18.73 29.10 -39.26
C LYS A 5 19.28 27.71 -39.60
N LEU A 6 18.32 26.80 -39.81
CA LEU A 6 18.25 25.79 -40.88
C LEU A 6 19.03 24.45 -40.77
N LYS A 7 18.20 23.39 -40.93
CA LYS A 7 18.32 22.21 -41.82
C LYS A 7 18.99 20.94 -41.29
N ARG A 8 18.17 19.88 -41.16
CA ARG A 8 18.06 18.67 -42.04
C ARG A 8 17.10 17.68 -41.33
N ALA A 9 15.90 17.40 -41.85
CA ALA A 9 15.57 16.48 -42.95
C ALA A 9 15.96 15.02 -42.68
N SER A 10 14.96 14.19 -42.34
CA SER A 10 14.88 12.77 -42.69
C SER A 10 13.42 12.38 -42.83
N VAL A 11 12.90 12.62 -44.04
CA VAL A 11 11.77 11.91 -44.62
C VAL A 11 12.31 10.57 -45.10
N ILE A 12 11.72 9.45 -44.67
CA ILE A 12 11.86 8.17 -45.38
C ILE A 12 10.49 7.81 -45.94
N VAL A 13 10.52 7.56 -47.24
CA VAL A 13 9.42 7.36 -48.17
C VAL A 13 9.52 5.93 -48.72
N LEU A 14 8.35 5.32 -48.94
CA LEU A 14 8.03 4.23 -49.88
C LEU A 14 8.54 2.80 -49.60
N SER A 15 7.57 1.87 -49.59
CA SER A 15 7.43 0.84 -50.64
C SER A 15 6.06 0.16 -50.49
N ALA A 16 5.09 0.45 -51.38
CA ALA A 16 4.74 -0.34 -52.59
C ALA A 16 3.77 -1.51 -52.26
N LEU A 17 2.46 -1.34 -52.48
CA LEU A 17 1.74 -1.75 -53.70
C LEU A 17 2.03 -3.19 -54.14
N MET A 18 1.13 -4.11 -53.76
CA MET A 18 0.79 -5.26 -54.58
C MET A 18 -0.73 -5.48 -54.54
N SER A 19 -1.41 -4.81 -55.47
CA SER A 19 -2.70 -5.24 -55.98
C SER A 19 -2.45 -6.32 -57.04
N VAL A 20 -2.74 -7.57 -56.69
CA VAL A 20 -2.99 -8.62 -57.68
C VAL A 20 -4.47 -8.96 -57.62
N SER A 21 -5.24 -8.27 -58.47
CA SER A 21 -6.57 -8.71 -58.87
C SER A 21 -6.43 -9.84 -59.87
N LEU A 22 -6.79 -11.06 -59.46
CA LEU A 22 -7.11 -12.15 -60.38
C LEU A 22 -8.56 -12.55 -60.15
N ALA A 23 -9.38 -12.28 -61.16
CA ALA A 23 -10.73 -12.80 -61.28
C ALA A 23 -10.70 -14.27 -61.72
N GLY A 24 -11.62 -15.07 -61.19
CA GLY A 24 -12.08 -16.31 -61.83
C GLY A 24 -11.99 -17.57 -60.96
N CYS A 25 -13.09 -17.91 -60.28
CA CYS A 25 -13.90 -19.10 -60.58
C CYS A 25 -14.95 -19.32 -59.48
N ALA A 26 -16.21 -19.31 -59.89
CA ALA A 26 -17.35 -19.67 -59.07
C ALA A 26 -17.22 -21.11 -58.55
N PHE A 27 -17.06 -21.25 -57.24
CA PHE A 27 -17.47 -22.42 -56.49
C PHE A 27 -18.03 -21.89 -55.18
N GLY A 28 -19.35 -22.05 -54.99
CA GLY A 28 -20.04 -21.62 -53.78
C GLY A 28 -19.50 -22.35 -52.57
N LYS A 29 -18.55 -21.73 -51.87
CA LYS A 29 -18.31 -21.99 -50.46
C LYS A 29 -19.20 -21.04 -49.70
N LYS A 30 -20.09 -21.59 -48.87
CA LYS A 30 -20.70 -20.83 -47.78
C LYS A 30 -19.53 -20.22 -47.01
N GLU A 31 -19.46 -18.90 -46.95
CA GLU A 31 -18.64 -18.22 -45.96
C GLU A 31 -19.22 -18.63 -44.61
N GLU A 32 -18.52 -19.52 -43.91
CA GLU A 32 -18.74 -19.65 -42.49
C GLU A 32 -18.34 -18.31 -41.89
N PRO A 33 -19.21 -17.69 -41.06
CA PRO A 33 -18.87 -16.44 -40.41
C PRO A 33 -17.62 -16.69 -39.57
N THR A 34 -16.51 -16.09 -39.96
CA THR A 34 -15.33 -15.98 -39.11
C THR A 34 -15.75 -15.12 -37.93
N THR A 35 -16.14 -15.76 -36.83
CA THR A 35 -16.21 -15.13 -35.51
C THR A 35 -14.79 -14.72 -35.17
N GLU A 36 -14.45 -13.45 -35.42
CA GLU A 36 -13.27 -12.85 -34.82
C GLU A 36 -13.48 -12.91 -33.30
N GLU A 37 -12.69 -13.72 -32.62
CA GLU A 37 -12.68 -13.71 -31.16
C GLU A 37 -12.18 -12.33 -30.72
N VAL A 38 -13.12 -11.52 -30.20
CA VAL A 38 -12.81 -10.24 -29.60
C VAL A 38 -11.95 -10.52 -28.37
N TYR A 39 -10.67 -10.21 -28.44
CA TYR A 39 -9.80 -10.24 -27.27
C TYR A 39 -10.29 -9.21 -26.25
N VAL A 40 -10.92 -9.69 -25.18
CA VAL A 40 -11.29 -8.86 -24.03
C VAL A 40 -10.06 -8.79 -23.12
N ARG A 41 -9.49 -7.61 -22.95
CA ARG A 41 -8.41 -7.39 -21.99
C ARG A 41 -8.94 -7.75 -20.59
N PRO A 42 -8.26 -8.62 -19.82
CA PRO A 42 -8.65 -8.90 -18.45
C PRO A 42 -8.69 -7.62 -17.62
N SER A 43 -9.72 -7.49 -16.77
CA SER A 43 -9.83 -6.39 -15.81
C SER A 43 -8.64 -6.40 -14.85
N THR A 44 -8.09 -5.21 -14.59
CA THR A 44 -7.06 -4.98 -13.58
C THR A 44 -7.68 -4.89 -12.18
N ILE A 45 -8.90 -4.32 -12.10
CA ILE A 45 -9.70 -4.22 -10.87
C ILE A 45 -10.16 -5.61 -10.41
N GLY A 46 -10.74 -6.41 -11.32
CA GLY A 46 -11.26 -7.75 -10.99
C GLY A 46 -12.31 -7.72 -9.87
N GLU A 47 -12.30 -8.75 -9.02
CA GLU A 47 -13.23 -8.90 -7.88
C GLU A 47 -12.78 -8.14 -6.61
N THR A 48 -11.85 -7.20 -6.73
CA THR A 48 -11.29 -6.47 -5.58
C THR A 48 -12.38 -5.66 -4.88
N ALA A 49 -12.51 -5.85 -3.56
CA ALA A 49 -13.54 -5.21 -2.74
C ALA A 49 -12.97 -4.15 -1.78
N GLU A 50 -11.68 -4.22 -1.47
CA GLU A 50 -10.98 -3.30 -0.56
C GLU A 50 -9.89 -2.55 -1.32
N THR A 51 -9.59 -1.32 -0.89
CA THR A 51 -8.46 -0.57 -1.44
C THR A 51 -7.18 -1.40 -1.33
N THR A 52 -6.54 -1.64 -2.47
CA THR A 52 -5.44 -2.58 -2.60
C THR A 52 -4.27 -1.96 -3.35
N LEU A 53 -3.08 -1.94 -2.75
CA LEU A 53 -1.84 -1.54 -3.41
C LEU A 53 -1.07 -2.78 -3.89
N LYS A 54 -1.00 -2.96 -5.20
CA LYS A 54 -0.24 -4.02 -5.86
C LYS A 54 1.17 -3.55 -6.19
N ILE A 55 2.19 -4.26 -5.71
CA ILE A 55 3.59 -4.00 -6.05
C ILE A 55 4.04 -4.98 -7.15
N ASN A 56 4.57 -4.46 -8.25
CA ASN A 56 5.06 -5.27 -9.36
C ASN A 56 6.59 -5.46 -9.33
N PRO A 57 7.13 -6.56 -9.90
CA PRO A 57 8.57 -6.84 -9.91
C PRO A 57 9.42 -5.77 -10.61
N ASN A 58 8.82 -4.99 -11.52
CA ASN A 58 9.49 -3.89 -12.23
C ASN A 58 9.54 -2.57 -11.44
N GLY A 59 9.07 -2.57 -10.18
CA GLY A 59 9.04 -1.38 -9.32
C GLY A 59 7.83 -0.46 -9.53
N THR A 60 6.93 -0.80 -10.46
CA THR A 60 5.66 -0.08 -10.62
C THR A 60 4.64 -0.51 -9.57
N PHE A 61 3.70 0.37 -9.27
CA PHE A 61 2.60 0.12 -8.34
C PHE A 61 1.28 0.23 -9.10
N ILE A 62 0.29 -0.56 -8.70
CA ILE A 62 -1.10 -0.38 -9.13
C ILE A 62 -1.94 -0.28 -7.87
N GLU A 63 -2.56 0.86 -7.66
CA GLU A 63 -3.59 1.01 -6.64
C GLU A 63 -4.93 0.65 -7.27
N ILE A 64 -5.68 -0.21 -6.59
CA ILE A 64 -7.10 -0.40 -6.82
C ILE A 64 -7.81 0.29 -5.68
N ALA A 65 -8.30 1.52 -5.88
CA ALA A 65 -9.10 2.22 -4.88
C ALA A 65 -10.57 1.82 -5.01
N CYS A 66 -11.21 1.50 -3.89
CA CYS A 66 -12.63 1.14 -3.81
C CYS A 66 -13.34 2.14 -2.89
N GLU A 67 -14.10 3.06 -3.49
CA GLU A 67 -14.75 4.16 -2.76
C GLU A 67 -16.27 4.04 -2.86
N ASP A 68 -16.94 3.99 -1.71
CA ASP A 68 -18.40 3.93 -1.63
C ASP A 68 -18.98 5.35 -1.65
N PHE A 69 -19.60 5.69 -2.78
CA PHE A 69 -20.31 6.95 -2.99
C PHE A 69 -21.83 6.77 -2.89
N SER A 70 -22.32 5.61 -2.44
CA SER A 70 -23.74 5.37 -2.26
C SER A 70 -24.34 6.39 -1.29
N GLY A 71 -25.43 7.03 -1.71
CA GLY A 71 -26.07 8.11 -0.95
C GLY A 71 -25.42 9.48 -1.09
N THR A 72 -24.45 9.66 -1.98
CA THR A 72 -23.92 10.98 -2.38
C THR A 72 -24.50 11.44 -3.72
N ASP A 73 -24.40 12.73 -4.02
CA ASP A 73 -24.77 13.31 -5.34
C ASP A 73 -23.61 13.23 -6.36
N ILE A 74 -22.59 12.40 -6.10
CA ILE A 74 -21.40 12.32 -6.94
C ILE A 74 -21.73 11.58 -8.24
N ASP A 75 -21.53 12.27 -9.36
CA ASP A 75 -21.63 11.68 -10.70
C ASP A 75 -20.36 10.90 -11.03
N ALA A 76 -20.50 9.63 -11.40
CA ALA A 76 -19.38 8.75 -11.73
C ALA A 76 -18.50 9.32 -12.86
N LYS A 77 -19.11 9.96 -13.87
CA LYS A 77 -18.36 10.64 -14.94
C LYS A 77 -17.63 11.87 -14.45
N GLY A 78 -18.23 12.60 -13.52
CA GLY A 78 -17.59 13.70 -12.80
C GLY A 78 -16.37 13.22 -12.02
N ALA A 79 -16.50 12.11 -11.29
CA ALA A 79 -15.41 11.49 -10.55
C ALA A 79 -14.27 11.04 -11.49
N GLU A 80 -14.58 10.32 -12.57
CA GLU A 80 -13.60 9.91 -13.58
C GLU A 80 -12.88 11.12 -14.19
N SER A 81 -13.62 12.17 -14.56
CA SER A 81 -13.04 13.39 -15.14
C SER A 81 -12.16 14.14 -14.14
N TYR A 82 -12.54 14.17 -12.86
CA TYR A 82 -11.75 14.77 -11.80
C TYR A 82 -10.43 14.02 -11.61
N ILE A 83 -10.47 12.69 -11.52
CA ILE A 83 -9.28 11.85 -11.37
C ILE A 83 -8.32 12.03 -12.55
N ASN A 84 -8.84 12.03 -13.78
CA ASN A 84 -8.02 12.29 -14.96
C ASN A 84 -7.38 13.69 -14.92
N SER A 85 -8.11 14.71 -14.49
CA SER A 85 -7.58 16.07 -14.33
C SER A 85 -6.43 16.14 -13.33
N GLU A 86 -6.57 15.47 -12.18
CA GLU A 86 -5.51 15.44 -11.16
C GLU A 86 -4.27 14.68 -11.66
N ILE A 87 -4.46 13.55 -12.36
CA ILE A 87 -3.37 12.79 -12.98
C ILE A 87 -2.65 13.63 -14.04
N ASP A 88 -3.40 14.32 -14.91
CA ASP A 88 -2.83 15.18 -15.94
C ASP A 88 -2.04 16.33 -15.32
N ALA A 89 -2.59 17.00 -14.31
CA ALA A 89 -1.91 18.08 -13.60
C ALA A 89 -0.59 17.61 -12.95
N PHE A 90 -0.61 16.47 -12.26
CA PHE A 90 0.59 15.89 -11.65
C PHE A 90 1.66 15.54 -12.70
N ASN A 91 1.26 14.89 -13.80
CA ASN A 91 2.18 14.51 -14.87
C ASN A 91 2.76 15.73 -15.60
N ASP A 92 1.95 16.78 -15.80
CA ASP A 92 2.40 18.04 -16.39
C ASP A 92 3.42 18.75 -15.48
N GLU A 93 3.20 18.77 -14.17
CA GLU A 93 4.15 19.31 -13.19
C GLU A 93 5.46 18.49 -13.15
N ALA A 94 5.36 17.16 -13.18
CA ALA A 94 6.52 16.28 -13.24
C ALA A 94 7.29 16.37 -14.58
N GLY A 95 6.64 16.85 -15.65
CA GLY A 95 7.19 16.99 -16.99
C GLY A 95 7.36 15.66 -17.75
N VAL A 96 6.88 14.55 -17.18
CA VAL A 96 6.88 13.20 -17.76
C VAL A 96 5.70 12.41 -17.19
N SER A 97 5.11 11.50 -17.98
CA SER A 97 4.03 10.63 -17.53
C SER A 97 4.51 9.64 -16.47
N LYS A 98 4.15 9.89 -15.21
CA LYS A 98 4.49 9.09 -14.03
C LYS A 98 3.31 8.26 -13.53
N ILE A 99 2.09 8.68 -13.84
CA ILE A 99 0.84 8.11 -13.34
C ILE A 99 -0.13 7.94 -14.51
N SER A 100 -0.94 6.89 -14.48
CA SER A 100 -1.99 6.67 -15.47
C SER A 100 -3.18 5.94 -14.88
N LEU A 101 -4.40 6.42 -15.17
CA LEU A 101 -5.62 5.67 -14.95
C LEU A 101 -5.68 4.50 -15.96
N ILE A 102 -5.73 3.28 -15.45
CA ILE A 102 -5.74 2.04 -16.24
C ILE A 102 -7.17 1.58 -16.49
N GLU A 103 -8.01 1.70 -15.48
CA GLU A 103 -9.39 1.23 -15.50
C GLU A 103 -10.22 2.03 -14.50
N PHE A 104 -11.46 2.33 -14.88
CA PHE A 104 -12.47 2.94 -14.03
C PHE A 104 -13.73 2.08 -14.14
N GLN A 105 -14.32 1.75 -13.00
CA GLN A 105 -15.57 1.01 -12.90
C GLN A 105 -16.47 1.71 -11.88
N GLU A 106 -17.76 1.71 -12.14
CA GLU A 106 -18.78 2.07 -11.16
C GLU A 106 -19.84 0.99 -11.17
N GLU A 107 -20.17 0.49 -9.98
CA GLU A 107 -21.21 -0.51 -9.78
C GLU A 107 -21.90 -0.22 -8.44
N ASP A 108 -23.22 -0.07 -8.46
CA ASP A 108 -24.06 0.16 -7.28
C ASP A 108 -23.60 1.32 -6.37
N GLY A 109 -23.09 2.40 -6.97
CA GLY A 109 -22.58 3.57 -6.23
C GLY A 109 -21.19 3.40 -5.64
N VAL A 110 -20.53 2.25 -5.87
CA VAL A 110 -19.13 2.04 -5.54
C VAL A 110 -18.28 2.31 -6.77
N VAL A 111 -17.38 3.29 -6.66
CA VAL A 111 -16.40 3.59 -7.70
C VAL A 111 -15.12 2.83 -7.41
N LYS A 112 -14.65 2.09 -8.42
CA LYS A 112 -13.36 1.40 -8.38
C LYS A 112 -12.44 1.96 -9.46
N THR A 113 -11.20 2.23 -9.08
CA THR A 113 -10.19 2.74 -10.02
C THR A 113 -8.94 1.91 -9.93
N ALA A 114 -8.35 1.57 -11.07
CA ALA A 114 -6.99 1.04 -11.12
C ALA A 114 -6.06 2.13 -11.64
N ILE A 115 -5.19 2.64 -10.79
CA ILE A 115 -4.21 3.68 -11.13
C ILE A 115 -2.82 3.07 -11.06
N GLN A 116 -2.05 3.20 -12.15
CA GLN A 116 -0.66 2.76 -12.20
C GLN A 116 0.28 3.91 -11.91
N TYR A 117 1.25 3.67 -11.04
CA TYR A 117 2.32 4.58 -10.67
C TYR A 117 3.66 4.00 -11.10
N SER A 118 4.55 4.84 -11.62
CA SER A 118 5.85 4.38 -12.11
C SER A 118 6.80 3.90 -11.02
N ASP A 119 6.65 4.42 -9.80
CA ASP A 119 7.49 4.13 -8.64
C ASP A 119 6.76 4.56 -7.34
N VAL A 120 7.25 4.13 -6.18
CA VAL A 120 6.69 4.48 -4.86
C VAL A 120 6.75 5.98 -4.57
N ALA A 121 7.74 6.69 -5.13
CA ALA A 121 7.86 8.14 -4.94
C ALA A 121 6.71 8.88 -5.64
N SER A 122 6.30 8.42 -6.83
CA SER A 122 5.15 8.94 -7.56
C SER A 122 3.85 8.66 -6.80
N TYR A 123 3.71 7.45 -6.23
CA TYR A 123 2.56 7.10 -5.39
C TYR A 123 2.46 8.02 -4.17
N ASN A 124 3.54 8.14 -3.40
CA ASN A 124 3.59 8.99 -2.21
C ASN A 124 3.30 10.45 -2.53
N ALA A 125 3.88 10.99 -3.60
CA ALA A 125 3.69 12.38 -3.98
C ALA A 125 2.25 12.69 -4.43
N PHE A 126 1.62 11.77 -5.17
CA PHE A 126 0.26 11.95 -5.67
C PHE A 126 -0.79 11.78 -4.57
N ASN A 127 -0.66 10.73 -3.76
CA ASN A 127 -1.64 10.41 -2.70
C ASN A 127 -1.31 11.05 -1.35
N MET A 128 -0.24 11.84 -1.25
CA MET A 128 0.27 12.41 0.00
C MET A 128 0.57 11.35 1.08
N MET A 129 1.11 10.22 0.66
CA MET A 129 1.43 9.07 1.52
C MET A 129 2.92 9.02 1.89
N ASP A 130 3.25 8.22 2.90
CA ASP A 130 4.63 7.93 3.32
C ASP A 130 4.90 6.42 3.36
N ILE A 131 4.79 5.77 2.20
CA ILE A 131 5.15 4.36 2.05
C ILE A 131 6.63 4.26 1.70
N LYS A 132 7.38 3.42 2.42
CA LYS A 132 8.78 3.14 2.11
C LYS A 132 8.94 1.72 1.60
N VAL A 133 9.63 1.56 0.48
CA VAL A 133 10.06 0.25 -0.04
C VAL A 133 11.58 0.20 -0.09
N ALA A 134 12.16 -0.85 0.46
CA ALA A 134 13.61 -1.04 0.54
C ALA A 134 13.98 -2.52 0.58
N LEU A 135 15.27 -2.84 0.47
CA LEU A 135 15.76 -4.16 0.89
C LEU A 135 15.50 -4.34 2.38
N TYR A 136 15.19 -5.58 2.77
CA TYR A 136 15.03 -5.94 4.16
C TYR A 136 16.30 -5.63 4.95
N ASP A 137 16.12 -4.99 6.10
CA ASP A 137 17.17 -4.65 7.04
C ASP A 137 16.62 -4.76 8.47
N ALA A 138 17.18 -5.69 9.24
CA ALA A 138 16.73 -5.95 10.61
C ALA A 138 16.89 -4.71 11.51
N ALA A 139 17.93 -3.90 11.29
CA ALA A 139 18.14 -2.67 12.05
C ALA A 139 16.99 -1.67 11.83
N SER A 140 16.61 -1.44 10.57
CA SER A 140 15.46 -0.59 10.21
C SER A 140 14.16 -1.08 10.83
N ALA A 141 13.91 -2.40 10.84
CA ALA A 141 12.73 -2.97 11.49
C ALA A 141 12.74 -2.72 13.02
N ASN A 142 13.90 -2.89 13.65
CA ASN A 142 14.07 -2.63 15.09
C ASN A 142 13.86 -1.14 15.40
N ASP A 143 14.38 -0.23 14.58
CA ASP A 143 14.20 1.21 14.78
C ASP A 143 12.73 1.62 14.72
N ILE A 144 11.93 0.98 13.86
CA ILE A 144 10.47 1.21 13.79
C ILE A 144 9.79 0.77 15.09
N LEU A 145 10.11 -0.42 15.61
CA LEU A 145 9.58 -0.89 16.88
C LEU A 145 9.97 0.06 18.03
N LYS A 146 11.23 0.51 18.06
CA LYS A 146 11.71 1.45 19.09
C LYS A 146 10.95 2.77 19.04
N ALA A 147 10.72 3.31 17.85
CA ALA A 147 9.94 4.54 17.68
C ALA A 147 8.48 4.36 18.12
N GLU A 148 7.88 3.21 17.86
CA GLU A 148 6.53 2.88 18.33
C GLU A 148 6.46 2.78 19.87
N LEU A 149 7.42 2.09 20.50
CA LEU A 149 7.50 1.97 21.95
C LEU A 149 7.69 3.33 22.63
N ALA A 150 8.58 4.18 22.11
CA ALA A 150 8.79 5.52 22.63
C ALA A 150 7.52 6.38 22.53
N SER A 151 6.81 6.30 21.40
CA SER A 151 5.54 7.03 21.21
C SER A 151 4.45 6.56 22.18
N ALA A 152 4.41 5.27 22.50
CA ALA A 152 3.48 4.72 23.48
C ALA A 152 3.82 5.14 24.93
N GLN A 153 5.10 5.26 25.26
CA GLN A 153 5.55 5.76 26.56
C GLN A 153 5.20 7.24 26.75
N ASP A 154 5.45 8.08 25.75
CA ASP A 154 5.09 9.50 25.77
C ASP A 154 3.57 9.70 25.94
N ALA A 155 2.77 8.90 25.23
CA ALA A 155 1.32 8.92 25.36
C ALA A 155 0.85 8.50 26.77
N SER A 156 1.49 7.49 27.37
CA SER A 156 1.19 7.03 28.74
C SER A 156 1.54 8.11 29.78
N GLN A 157 2.68 8.78 29.66
CA GLN A 157 3.11 9.86 30.55
C GLN A 157 2.19 11.09 30.48
N SER A 158 1.66 11.40 29.29
CA SER A 158 0.68 12.49 29.11
C SER A 158 -0.65 12.21 29.82
N VAL A 159 -1.06 10.94 29.94
CA VAL A 159 -2.32 10.57 30.64
C VAL A 159 -2.16 10.65 32.15
N THR A 160 -1.00 10.27 32.70
CA THR A 160 -0.71 10.41 34.13
C THR A 160 -0.66 11.87 34.59
N THR A 161 -0.30 12.80 33.69
CA THR A 161 -0.21 14.23 34.03
C THR A 161 -1.58 14.93 34.03
N THR A 162 -2.63 14.32 33.47
CA THR A 162 -4.00 14.88 33.44
C THR A 162 -4.93 14.40 34.56
N VAL A 163 -4.47 13.51 35.45
CA VAL A 163 -5.17 13.25 36.71
C VAL A 163 -4.61 14.21 37.75
N GLU A 164 -5.11 15.45 37.77
CA GLU A 164 -4.98 16.27 38.98
C GLU A 164 -5.74 15.54 40.10
N THR A 165 -4.99 14.94 41.01
CA THR A 165 -5.46 14.23 42.22
C THR A 165 -5.96 15.20 43.29
N THR A 166 -6.73 16.22 42.93
CA THR A 166 -7.20 17.20 43.93
C THR A 166 -8.57 16.93 44.52
N ASP A 167 -9.34 15.93 44.06
CA ASP A 167 -10.69 15.66 44.60
C ASP A 167 -11.06 14.16 44.67
N ILE A 168 -10.16 13.28 45.12
CA ILE A 168 -10.57 11.91 45.49
C ILE A 168 -10.93 11.90 46.98
N ASN A 169 -12.22 11.78 47.26
CA ASN A 169 -12.79 11.65 48.61
C ASN A 169 -12.45 10.25 49.18
N GLU A 170 -11.87 10.21 50.38
CA GLU A 170 -11.56 9.00 51.17
C GLU A 170 -12.73 8.00 51.28
N GLU A 171 -13.97 8.48 51.20
CA GLU A 171 -15.18 7.66 51.32
C GLU A 171 -15.41 6.75 50.09
N GLU A 172 -15.01 7.17 48.88
CA GLU A 172 -15.16 6.34 47.66
C GLU A 172 -14.09 5.24 47.54
N LEU A 173 -12.90 5.46 48.12
CA LEU A 173 -11.81 4.48 48.13
C LEU A 173 -12.12 3.29 49.04
N LEU A 174 -12.81 3.54 50.16
CA LEU A 174 -13.25 2.51 51.10
C LEU A 174 -14.35 1.60 50.53
N GLU A 175 -15.22 2.12 49.66
CA GLU A 175 -16.28 1.33 49.01
C GLU A 175 -15.74 0.46 47.86
N ALA A 176 -14.63 0.88 47.24
CA ALA A 176 -13.90 0.09 46.23
C ALA A 176 -12.99 -1.01 46.83
N GLY A 177 -12.85 -1.07 48.16
CA GLY A 177 -12.10 -2.11 48.86
C GLY A 177 -10.59 -1.92 48.90
N TYR A 178 -10.08 -0.71 48.66
CA TYR A 178 -8.67 -0.36 48.77
C TYR A 178 -8.40 0.31 50.12
N SER A 179 -7.30 -0.06 50.78
CA SER A 179 -6.81 0.59 52.00
C SER A 179 -5.80 1.68 51.66
N LEU A 180 -5.66 2.70 52.52
CA LEU A 180 -4.63 3.75 52.38
C LEU A 180 -3.21 3.18 52.31
N GLU A 181 -2.99 2.00 52.90
CA GLU A 181 -1.71 1.28 52.86
C GLU A 181 -1.40 0.74 51.44
N ASP A 182 -2.41 0.39 50.65
CA ASP A 182 -2.24 -0.07 49.26
C ASP A 182 -1.82 1.07 48.32
N ILE A 183 -2.12 2.33 48.69
CA ILE A 183 -1.76 3.52 47.92
C ILE A 183 -0.33 3.98 48.24
N GLU A 184 0.11 3.86 49.51
CA GLU A 184 1.51 4.11 49.88
C GLU A 184 2.47 3.05 49.28
N GLU A 185 2.00 1.83 49.02
CA GLU A 185 2.76 0.80 48.30
C GLU A 185 2.93 1.13 46.80
N ILE A 186 1.99 1.89 46.22
CA ILE A 186 2.11 2.44 44.86
C ILE A 186 3.06 3.66 44.83
N GLU A 187 3.05 4.51 45.86
CA GLU A 187 3.94 5.68 45.95
C GLU A 187 5.39 5.33 46.31
N SER A 188 5.65 4.21 47.00
CA SER A 188 7.01 3.84 47.45
C SER A 188 7.84 3.07 46.41
N GLY A 189 7.32 2.83 45.19
CA GLY A 189 8.12 2.42 44.04
C GLY A 189 8.75 1.02 44.15
N SER A 190 8.14 0.10 44.92
CA SER A 190 8.61 -1.29 45.06
C SER A 190 7.78 -2.30 44.27
N MET A 191 7.16 -1.89 43.17
CA MET A 191 6.78 -2.84 42.14
C MET A 191 8.01 -3.07 41.27
N ASP A 192 8.70 -4.18 41.52
CA ASP A 192 9.60 -4.81 40.56
C ASP A 192 8.77 -5.12 39.31
N LEU A 193 8.66 -4.14 38.41
CA LEU A 193 8.31 -4.35 37.01
C LEU A 193 9.54 -4.98 36.35
N GLU A 194 9.84 -6.22 36.72
CA GLU A 194 10.72 -7.08 35.94
C GLU A 194 10.05 -7.31 34.58
N GLY A 195 10.43 -6.47 33.62
CA GLY A 195 9.94 -6.55 32.25
C GLY A 195 10.07 -5.26 31.43
N THR A 196 10.89 -4.28 31.83
CA THR A 196 11.24 -3.18 30.93
C THR A 196 12.38 -3.63 30.02
N ALA A 197 12.05 -4.17 28.84
CA ALA A 197 12.99 -4.15 27.73
C ALA A 197 13.39 -2.69 27.52
N THR A 198 14.63 -2.33 27.83
CA THR A 198 15.14 -0.98 27.62
C THR A 198 14.99 -0.65 26.14
N GLU A 199 14.36 0.50 25.83
CA GLU A 199 14.05 0.97 24.46
C GLU A 199 15.25 0.90 23.49
N THR A 200 16.47 0.86 24.00
CA THR A 200 17.71 0.79 23.23
C THR A 200 17.94 -0.56 22.55
N ASP A 201 17.37 -1.67 23.05
CA ASP A 201 17.67 -3.04 22.61
C ASP A 201 16.45 -3.82 22.09
N ALA A 202 15.32 -3.15 21.83
CA ALA A 202 14.13 -3.82 21.31
C ALA A 202 14.40 -4.47 19.93
N ILE A 203 14.03 -5.74 19.81
CA ILE A 203 14.12 -6.54 18.59
C ILE A 203 12.71 -6.72 18.03
N ALA A 204 12.51 -6.33 16.78
CA ALA A 204 11.25 -6.51 16.09
C ALA A 204 10.93 -8.00 15.90
N THR A 205 9.66 -8.35 16.07
CA THR A 205 9.15 -9.69 15.87
C THR A 205 8.20 -9.72 14.68
N PHE A 206 8.24 -10.83 13.95
CA PHE A 206 7.45 -11.06 12.76
C PHE A 206 6.78 -12.43 12.85
N THR A 207 5.68 -12.59 12.12
CA THR A 207 5.08 -13.90 11.83
C THR A 207 5.58 -14.38 10.47
N ASP A 208 6.14 -15.58 10.43
CA ASP A 208 6.51 -16.27 9.17
C ASP A 208 5.24 -16.71 8.43
N ALA A 209 5.08 -16.26 7.19
CA ALA A 209 3.89 -16.51 6.38
C ALA A 209 3.69 -17.98 5.99
N ASN A 210 4.74 -18.81 6.02
CA ASN A 210 4.66 -20.24 5.70
C ASN A 210 4.41 -21.09 6.94
N THR A 211 5.09 -20.78 8.05
CA THR A 211 5.04 -21.60 9.27
C THR A 211 4.07 -21.07 10.33
N LEU A 212 3.65 -19.81 10.20
CA LEU A 212 2.86 -19.06 11.18
C LEU A 212 3.51 -18.96 12.57
N SER A 213 4.84 -19.17 12.63
CA SER A 213 5.61 -19.03 13.85
C SER A 213 6.14 -17.59 13.99
N VAL A 214 6.35 -17.18 15.24
CA VAL A 214 6.98 -15.88 15.53
C VAL A 214 8.49 -16.04 15.39
N VAL A 215 9.11 -15.12 14.67
CA VAL A 215 10.57 -15.02 14.46
C VAL A 215 11.04 -13.61 14.81
N ASN A 216 12.28 -13.49 15.27
CA ASN A 216 12.90 -12.19 15.49
C ASN A 216 13.48 -11.64 14.17
N SER A 217 13.64 -10.31 14.10
CA SER A 217 14.16 -9.64 12.91
C SER A 217 15.57 -10.08 12.52
N ASP A 218 16.41 -10.44 13.49
CA ASP A 218 17.77 -10.91 13.28
C ASP A 218 17.85 -12.37 12.79
N GLU A 219 16.76 -13.13 12.91
CA GLU A 219 16.63 -14.50 12.40
C GLU A 219 16.17 -14.54 10.92
N ILE A 220 15.72 -13.41 10.37
CA ILE A 220 15.29 -13.31 8.97
C ILE A 220 16.51 -13.17 8.06
N GLU A 221 16.85 -14.26 7.38
CA GLU A 221 17.97 -14.33 6.45
C GLU A 221 17.50 -14.30 4.99
N GLY A 222 17.84 -13.25 4.25
CA GLY A 222 17.59 -13.18 2.80
C GLY A 222 18.17 -11.94 2.15
N ALA A 223 19.19 -12.12 1.31
CA ALA A 223 19.91 -10.99 0.69
C ALA A 223 19.08 -10.20 -0.34
N SER A 224 17.98 -10.78 -0.82
CA SER A 224 17.09 -10.19 -1.82
C SER A 224 15.67 -9.93 -1.30
N TYR A 225 15.45 -10.11 0.01
CA TYR A 225 14.16 -9.80 0.59
C TYR A 225 13.93 -8.31 0.55
N MET A 226 12.71 -7.94 0.18
CA MET A 226 12.24 -6.56 0.15
C MET A 226 11.35 -6.35 1.38
N MET A 227 11.27 -5.11 1.85
CA MET A 227 10.33 -4.71 2.88
C MET A 227 9.52 -3.50 2.44
N ILE A 228 8.23 -3.49 2.81
CA ILE A 228 7.35 -2.32 2.80
C ILE A 228 7.18 -1.85 4.24
N ILE A 229 7.28 -0.55 4.45
CA ILE A 229 6.98 0.11 5.72
C ILE A 229 5.87 1.12 5.47
N THR A 230 4.79 1.03 6.24
CA THR A 230 3.58 1.84 6.02
C THR A 230 2.72 1.93 7.28
N SER A 231 1.98 3.03 7.44
CA SER A 231 0.90 3.17 8.41
C SER A 231 -0.49 3.05 7.79
N GLU A 232 -0.58 2.93 6.47
CA GLU A 232 -1.85 3.08 5.77
C GLU A 232 -2.69 1.80 5.85
N PRO A 233 -3.95 1.88 6.36
CA PRO A 233 -4.82 0.72 6.55
C PRO A 233 -5.43 0.28 5.22
N MET A 234 -4.66 -0.48 4.44
CA MET A 234 -5.10 -1.03 3.16
C MET A 234 -4.54 -2.43 2.92
N VAL A 235 -4.98 -3.06 1.84
CA VAL A 235 -4.46 -4.35 1.41
C VAL A 235 -3.20 -4.15 0.56
N TYR A 236 -2.14 -4.89 0.83
CA TYR A 236 -0.90 -4.91 0.04
C TYR A 236 -0.76 -6.26 -0.64
N SER A 237 -0.49 -6.25 -1.94
CA SER A 237 -0.35 -7.48 -2.73
C SER A 237 0.92 -7.45 -3.58
N VAL A 238 1.70 -8.52 -3.53
CA VAL A 238 2.97 -8.65 -4.26
C VAL A 238 2.73 -9.46 -5.53
N ASN A 239 2.63 -8.77 -6.66
CA ASN A 239 2.34 -9.42 -7.94
C ASN A 239 3.54 -10.26 -8.41
N GLY A 240 3.29 -11.53 -8.73
CA GLY A 240 4.36 -12.47 -9.11
C GLY A 240 5.35 -12.76 -7.98
N GLY A 241 4.98 -12.52 -6.72
CA GLY A 241 5.82 -12.77 -5.56
C GLY A 241 5.08 -13.47 -4.43
N ARG A 242 5.66 -13.42 -3.24
CA ARG A 242 5.06 -13.92 -2.01
C ARG A 242 5.47 -13.10 -0.81
N ILE A 243 4.58 -13.04 0.17
CA ILE A 243 4.85 -12.55 1.51
C ILE A 243 5.65 -13.61 2.24
N LEU A 244 6.70 -13.18 2.92
CA LEU A 244 7.58 -14.05 3.70
C LEU A 244 7.35 -13.84 5.19
N TYR A 245 7.26 -12.58 5.61
CA TYR A 245 7.08 -12.21 7.01
C TYR A 245 6.22 -10.95 7.11
N TYR A 246 5.47 -10.83 8.20
CA TYR A 246 4.64 -9.66 8.49
C TYR A 246 4.59 -9.42 10.01
N ASP A 247 4.50 -8.17 10.43
CA ASP A 247 4.46 -7.84 11.85
C ASP A 247 3.04 -7.90 12.43
N LYS A 248 2.92 -7.53 13.71
CA LYS A 248 1.65 -7.53 14.46
C LYS A 248 0.58 -6.57 13.90
N HIS A 249 0.95 -5.65 13.01
CA HIS A 249 0.03 -4.66 12.42
C HIS A 249 -0.52 -5.12 11.07
N ALA A 250 -0.13 -6.30 10.62
CA ALA A 250 -0.58 -6.92 9.39
C ALA A 250 -1.21 -8.30 9.62
N GLU A 251 -2.11 -8.68 8.73
CA GLU A 251 -2.76 -9.99 8.68
C GLU A 251 -2.57 -10.59 7.29
N LEU A 252 -2.08 -11.83 7.23
CA LEU A 252 -1.94 -12.56 5.97
C LEU A 252 -3.31 -12.98 5.44
N ILE A 253 -3.64 -12.56 4.21
CA ILE A 253 -4.86 -13.00 3.50
C ILE A 253 -4.55 -14.28 2.70
N ASP A 254 -3.47 -14.24 1.93
CA ASP A 254 -2.97 -15.33 1.12
C ASP A 254 -1.44 -15.23 0.96
N SER A 255 -0.83 -16.14 0.22
CA SER A 255 0.63 -16.18 0.07
C SER A 255 1.26 -14.92 -0.51
N ALA A 256 0.51 -14.05 -1.17
CA ALA A 256 1.00 -12.83 -1.81
C ALA A 256 0.36 -11.55 -1.27
N THR A 257 -0.57 -11.66 -0.32
CA THR A 257 -1.44 -10.54 0.08
C THR A 257 -1.55 -10.43 1.59
N VAL A 258 -1.40 -9.21 2.11
CA VAL A 258 -1.61 -8.89 3.53
C VAL A 258 -2.57 -7.70 3.67
N ARG A 259 -3.29 -7.62 4.79
CA ARG A 259 -4.06 -6.45 5.20
C ARG A 259 -3.33 -5.74 6.33
N VAL A 260 -3.15 -4.42 6.22
CA VAL A 260 -2.60 -3.58 7.30
C VAL A 260 -3.75 -2.92 8.07
N ASN A 261 -3.63 -2.87 9.40
CA ASN A 261 -4.70 -2.39 10.28
C ASN A 261 -4.64 -0.89 10.62
N GLY A 262 -3.52 -0.21 10.36
CA GLY A 262 -3.31 1.21 10.65
C GLY A 262 -3.04 1.58 12.13
N ASN A 263 -2.87 0.59 13.01
CA ASN A 263 -2.64 0.79 14.45
C ASN A 263 -1.16 1.02 14.81
N GLY A 264 -0.35 1.46 13.85
CA GLY A 264 1.09 1.61 13.97
C GLY A 264 1.76 1.57 12.60
N LYS A 265 3.09 1.59 12.58
CA LYS A 265 3.85 1.34 11.35
C LYS A 265 4.01 -0.16 11.16
N SER A 266 3.40 -0.70 10.11
CA SER A 266 3.58 -2.08 9.70
C SER A 266 4.85 -2.26 8.87
N VAL A 267 5.55 -3.38 9.09
CA VAL A 267 6.65 -3.87 8.27
C VAL A 267 6.26 -5.21 7.64
N ILE A 268 6.28 -5.26 6.31
CA ILE A 268 5.93 -6.45 5.52
C ILE A 268 7.14 -6.85 4.70
N VAL A 269 7.62 -8.08 4.86
CA VAL A 269 8.78 -8.63 4.16
C VAL A 269 8.31 -9.60 3.07
N TYR A 270 8.84 -9.44 1.86
CA TYR A 270 8.40 -10.19 0.69
C TYR A 270 9.53 -10.43 -0.31
N GLU A 271 9.27 -11.29 -1.28
CA GLU A 271 10.14 -11.49 -2.44
C GLU A 271 9.34 -11.67 -3.74
N PHE A 272 9.99 -11.43 -4.88
CA PHE A 272 9.44 -11.72 -6.19
C PHE A 272 9.94 -13.09 -6.68
N ASN A 273 9.07 -13.82 -7.39
CA ASN A 273 9.45 -15.03 -8.11
C ASN A 273 10.05 -14.63 -9.46
N TYR A 274 11.36 -14.80 -9.63
CA TYR A 274 12.08 -14.55 -10.88
C TYR A 274 12.29 -15.82 -11.71
#